data_AF-A0A960R4V8-F1
#
_entry.id   AF-A0A960R4V8-F1
#
_cell.length_a   1.000
_cell.length_b   1.000
_cell.length_c   1.000
_cell.angle_alpha   90.00
_cell.angle_beta   90.00
_cell.angle_gamma   90.00
#
_symmetry.space_group_name_H-M   'P 1'
#
loop_
_entity.id
_entity.type
_entity.pdbx_description
1 polymer ?
#
loop_
_entity_poly.entity_id
_entity_poly.type
_entity_poly.pdbx_seq_one_letter_code
_entity_poly.pdbx_strand_id
1 'polypeptide(L)' 'RTTPEQRGKAFKRWDTNHDDQLSLEEYKAGLQGQDDLDARFKRFDKNGDGILTGEEFTNPTSK' A
#
# COMPACT_ATOMS: atom_id res chain seq x y z
N ARG A 1 15.54 -2.52 7.05
CA ARG A 1 14.68 -1.31 7.06
C ARG A 1 14.58 -0.83 5.63
N THR A 2 13.41 -0.95 5.01
CA THR A 2 13.16 -0.38 3.68
C THR A 2 13.02 1.13 3.86
N THR A 3 13.85 1.93 3.19
CA THR A 3 13.82 3.40 3.32
C THR A 3 12.50 3.95 2.77
N PRO A 4 12.03 5.11 3.25
CA PRO A 4 10.84 5.78 2.70
C PRO A 4 10.94 5.97 1.19
N GLU A 5 12.15 6.18 0.67
CA GLU A 5 12.42 6.32 -0.76
C GLU A 5 12.18 5.03 -1.57
N GLN A 6 12.52 3.87 -1.01
CA GLN A 6 12.25 2.56 -1.62
C GLN A 6 10.76 2.22 -1.59
N ARG A 7 10.08 2.62 -0.51
CA ARG A 7 8.63 2.45 -0.37
C ARG A 7 7.86 3.37 -1.32
N GLY A 8 8.29 4.61 -1.48
CA GLY A 8 7.70 5.55 -2.45
C GLY A 8 7.86 5.10 -3.91
N LYS A 9 8.97 4.44 -4.26
CA LYS A 9 9.13 3.84 -5.60
C LYS A 9 8.20 2.64 -5.85
N ALA A 10 8.02 1.78 -4.85
CA ALA A 10 7.07 0.68 -4.94
C ALA A 10 5.63 1.20 -5.00
N PHE A 11 5.32 2.20 -4.17
CA PHE A 11 4.04 2.88 -4.12
C PHE A 11 3.67 3.48 -5.49
N LYS A 12 4.53 4.35 -6.05
CA LYS A 12 4.34 4.93 -7.38
C LYS A 12 4.26 3.91 -8.53
N ARG A 13 4.71 2.69 -8.32
CA ARG A 13 4.63 1.64 -9.34
C ARG A 13 3.28 0.93 -9.32
N TRP A 14 2.58 0.98 -8.20
CA TRP A 14 1.27 0.35 -8.02
C TRP A 14 0.14 1.37 -8.08
N ASP A 15 0.37 2.57 -7.55
CA ASP A 15 -0.46 3.76 -7.72
C ASP A 15 -0.46 4.14 -9.21
N THR A 16 -1.51 3.72 -9.91
CA THR A 16 -1.67 3.86 -11.35
C THR A 16 -2.53 5.09 -11.67
N ASN A 17 -3.40 5.49 -10.75
CA ASN A 17 -4.21 6.71 -10.86
C ASN A 17 -3.47 7.98 -10.42
N HIS A 18 -2.28 7.84 -9.82
CA HIS A 18 -1.43 8.90 -9.28
C HIS A 18 -2.13 9.76 -8.21
N ASP A 19 -2.99 9.14 -7.40
CA ASP A 19 -3.78 9.83 -6.36
C ASP A 19 -3.09 9.87 -4.99
N ASP A 20 -1.84 9.40 -4.90
CA ASP A 20 -1.09 9.25 -3.64
C ASP A 20 -1.74 8.24 -2.67
N GLN A 21 -2.60 7.37 -3.22
CA GLN A 21 -3.38 6.36 -2.51
C GLN A 21 -3.38 5.04 -3.27
N LEU A 22 -3.19 3.93 -2.57
CA LEU A 22 -3.23 2.58 -3.12
C LEU A 22 -4.56 1.92 -2.80
N SER A 23 -5.43 1.85 -3.79
CA SER A 23 -6.69 1.11 -3.68
C SER A 23 -6.42 -0.39 -3.60
N LEU A 24 -7.35 -1.16 -3.03
CA LEU A 24 -7.23 -2.63 -2.98
C LEU A 24 -7.06 -3.26 -4.38
N GLU A 25 -7.68 -2.65 -5.41
CA GLU A 25 -7.52 -3.05 -6.81
C GLU A 25 -6.11 -2.80 -7.34
N GLU A 26 -5.56 -1.62 -7.09
CA GLU A 26 -4.19 -1.23 -7.48
C GLU A 26 -3.13 -2.03 -6.73
N TYR A 27 -3.37 -2.31 -5.45
CA TYR A 27 -2.54 -3.18 -4.65
C TYR A 27 -2.53 -4.61 -5.19
N LYS A 28 -3.70 -5.14 -5.59
CA LYS A 28 -3.81 -6.45 -6.22
C LYS A 28 -3.15 -6.50 -7.59
N ALA A 29 -3.28 -5.44 -8.39
CA ALA A 29 -2.61 -5.33 -9.68
C ALA A 29 -1.08 -5.28 -9.52
N GLY A 30 -0.60 -4.53 -8.54
CA GLY A 30 0.83 -4.38 -8.23
C GLY A 30 1.50 -5.64 -7.68
N LEU A 31 0.73 -6.47 -6.98
CA LEU A 31 1.18 -7.72 -6.35
C LEU A 31 0.52 -8.97 -6.95
N GLN A 32 0.12 -8.88 -8.22
CA GLN A 32 -0.57 -9.94 -8.92
C GLN A 32 0.22 -11.26 -8.82
N GLY A 33 -0.40 -12.29 -8.23
CA GLY A 33 0.23 -13.59 -7.97
C GLY A 33 0.65 -13.84 -6.52
N GLN A 34 0.38 -12.92 -5.59
CA GLN A 34 0.46 -13.20 -4.15
C GLN A 34 -0.91 -13.60 -3.59
N ASP A 35 -0.88 -14.58 -2.68
CA ASP A 35 -2.03 -14.95 -1.85
C ASP A 35 -2.12 -14.04 -0.62
N ASP A 36 -3.27 -14.02 0.04
CA ASP A 36 -3.54 -13.20 1.24
C ASP A 36 -3.36 -11.68 1.06
N LEU A 37 -3.54 -11.16 -0.16
CA LEU A 37 -3.46 -9.72 -0.43
C LEU A 37 -4.45 -8.92 0.41
N ASP A 38 -5.67 -9.42 0.60
CA ASP A 38 -6.70 -8.78 1.43
C ASP A 38 -6.29 -8.70 2.91
N ALA A 39 -5.76 -9.80 3.45
CA ALA A 39 -5.28 -9.85 4.82
C ALA A 39 -4.05 -8.96 5.03
N ARG A 40 -3.13 -8.91 4.05
CA ARG A 40 -1.98 -7.99 4.09
C ARG A 40 -2.43 -6.54 4.00
N PHE A 41 -3.31 -6.23 3.06
CA PHE A 41 -3.88 -4.91 2.88
C PHE A 41 -4.50 -4.41 4.18
N LYS A 42 -5.38 -5.19 4.81
CA LYS A 42 -5.98 -4.87 6.12
C LYS A 42 -4.98 -4.71 7.27
N ARG A 43 -3.78 -5.29 7.16
CA ARG A 43 -2.72 -5.07 8.17
C ARG A 43 -2.04 -3.72 8.00
N PHE A 44 -2.01 -3.20 6.79
CA PHE A 44 -1.48 -1.88 6.47
C PHE A 44 -2.54 -0.78 6.60
N ASP A 45 -3.79 -1.07 6.25
CA ASP A 45 -4.97 -0.20 6.34
C ASP A 45 -5.40 -0.10 7.80
N LYS A 46 -4.83 0.88 8.51
CA LYS A 46 -5.03 1.06 9.95
C LYS A 46 -6.34 1.77 10.26
N ASN A 47 -6.75 2.68 9.39
CA ASN A 47 -8.02 3.39 9.47
C ASN A 47 -9.20 2.54 8.97
N GLY A 48 -8.95 1.51 8.16
CA GLY A 48 -9.99 0.60 7.66
C GLY A 48 -10.84 1.21 6.55
N ASP A 49 -10.27 2.16 5.80
CA ASP A 49 -10.99 2.91 4.76
C ASP A 49 -10.94 2.19 3.41
N GLY A 50 -10.17 1.09 3.30
CA GLY A 50 -10.07 0.32 2.06
C GLY A 50 -9.04 0.89 1.07
N ILE A 51 -8.20 1.81 1.52
CA ILE A 51 -7.14 2.49 0.76
C ILE A 51 -5.87 2.56 1.61
N LEU A 52 -4.70 2.37 0.98
CA LEU A 52 -3.40 2.55 1.63
C LEU A 52 -2.79 3.86 1.20
N THR A 53 -2.73 4.82 2.10
CA THR A 53 -2.02 6.08 1.83
C THR A 53 -0.51 5.85 1.80
N GLY A 54 0.23 6.73 1.10
CA GLY A 54 1.70 6.70 1.12
C GLY A 54 2.28 6.70 2.54
N GLU A 55 1.57 7.35 3.48
CA GLU A 55 1.95 7.41 4.89
C GLU A 55 1.74 6.06 5.61
N GLU A 56 0.61 5.38 5.41
CA GLU A 56 0.35 4.04 5.95
C GLU A 56 1.27 2.97 5.33
N PHE A 57 1.59 3.12 4.05
CA PHE A 57 2.50 2.23 3.34
C PHE A 57 3.96 2.43 3.79
N THR A 58 4.37 3.67 4.04
CA THR A 58 5.74 4.03 4.45
C THR A 58 5.98 3.96 5.95
N ASN A 59 4.93 3.99 6.78
CA ASN A 59 5.05 3.92 8.22
C ASN A 59 3.86 3.15 8.86
N PRO A 60 3.90 1.80 8.88
CA PRO A 60 2.84 0.99 9.51
C PRO A 60 2.78 1.10 11.05
N THR A 61 3.56 2.01 11.65
CA THR A 61 3.63 2.28 13.10
C THR A 61 3.23 3.72 13.37
N SER A 62 1.93 4.03 13.25
CA SER A 62 1.36 5.13 14.04
C SER A 62 0.91 4.58 15.38
N LYS A 63 1.68 4.92 16.41
CA LYS A 63 1.25 4.94 17.81
C LYS A 63 1.86 6.16 18.46
#